data_AF-A0ABD6E878-F1
#
_entry.id   AF-A0ABD6E878-F1
#
_cell.length_a   1.000
_cell.length_b   1.000
_cell.length_c   1.000
_cell.angle_alpha   90.00
_cell.angle_beta   90.00
_cell.angle_gamma   90.00
#
_symmetry.space_group_name_H-M   'P 1'
#
loop_
_entity.id
_entity.type
_entity.pdbx_description
1 polymer ?
#
loop_
_entity_poly.entity_id
_entity_poly.type
_entity_poly.pdbx_seq_one_letter_code
_entity_poly.pdbx_strand_id
1 'polypeptide(L)'
;MLDLNIFKIDFQNLVKLYQKGRIISVYRRMNKEAEKLANKEFDLFLRQEAIIKRGSDVKTWFELIMKYRKDRIDFHMDEMKKLLEMSLKSKLKEK
;
A
#
# COMPACT_ATOMS: atom_id res chain seq x y z
N MET A 1 5.42 -11.45 11.37
CA MET A 1 6.16 -10.25 10.96
C MET A 1 5.91 -10.10 9.47
N LEU A 2 5.33 -8.99 8.97
CA LEU A 2 5.17 -8.82 7.52
C LEU A 2 6.55 -8.80 6.87
N ASP A 3 6.71 -9.57 5.80
CA ASP A 3 7.96 -9.64 5.07
C ASP A 3 8.22 -8.28 4.40
N LEU A 4 9.30 -7.60 4.81
CA LEU A 4 9.70 -6.30 4.28
C LEU A 4 9.96 -6.35 2.77
N ASN A 5 10.15 -7.54 2.20
CA ASN A 5 10.34 -7.77 0.78
C ASN A 5 9.09 -7.54 -0.08
N ILE A 6 7.91 -7.38 0.54
CA ILE A 6 6.66 -7.12 -0.19
C ILE A 6 6.67 -5.71 -0.78
N PHE A 7 7.20 -4.73 -0.05
CA PHE A 7 7.31 -3.36 -0.52
C PHE A 7 8.64 -3.17 -1.27
N LYS A 8 8.59 -2.88 -2.58
CA LYS A 8 9.80 -2.58 -3.35
C LYS A 8 10.23 -1.13 -3.15
N ILE A 9 10.38 -0.72 -1.89
CA ILE A 9 10.72 0.64 -1.49
C ILE A 9 11.90 0.67 -0.50
N ASP A 10 12.83 1.58 -0.74
CA ASP A 10 13.96 1.80 0.18
C ASP A 10 13.51 2.66 1.38
N PHE A 11 13.18 1.98 2.47
CA PHE A 11 12.79 2.62 3.73
C PHE A 11 13.91 3.46 4.35
N GLN A 12 15.20 3.13 4.15
CA GLN A 12 16.29 3.95 4.67
C GLN A 12 16.31 5.32 4.00
N ASN A 13 16.09 5.36 2.69
CA ASN A 13 15.95 6.61 1.96
C ASN A 13 14.68 7.37 2.35
N LEU A 14 13.55 6.69 2.59
CA LEU A 14 12.34 7.35 3.11
C LEU A 14 12.57 8.01 4.46
N VAL A 15 13.26 7.33 5.39
CA VAL A 15 13.65 7.89 6.68
C VAL A 15 14.50 9.15 6.51
N LYS A 16 15.50 9.11 5.62
CA LYS A 16 16.35 10.29 5.33
C LYS A 16 15.52 11.47 4.80
N LEU A 17 14.56 11.21 3.91
CA LEU A 17 13.67 12.24 3.39
C LEU A 17 12.76 12.81 4.48
N TYR A 18 12.22 11.95 5.33
CA TYR A 18 11.37 12.32 6.46
C TYR A 18 12.11 13.23 7.45
N GLN A 19 13.32 12.84 7.84
CA GLN A 19 14.18 13.63 8.74
C GLN A 19 14.60 14.99 8.15
N LYS A 20 14.66 15.09 6.81
CA LYS A 20 14.90 16.37 6.09
C LYS A 20 13.62 17.21 5.91
N GLY A 21 12.51 16.86 6.57
CA GLY A 21 11.22 17.54 6.45
C GLY A 21 10.49 17.33 5.12
N ARG A 22 10.96 16.41 4.26
CA ARG A 22 10.35 16.14 2.94
C ARG A 22 9.15 15.19 3.02
N ILE A 23 8.23 15.47 3.93
CA ILE A 23 7.10 14.61 4.31
C ILE A 23 6.21 14.27 3.11
N ILE A 24 5.83 15.27 2.30
CA ILE A 24 5.00 15.08 1.09
C ILE A 24 5.66 14.10 0.11
N SER A 25 6.99 14.18 -0.04
CA SER A 25 7.73 13.28 -0.94
C SER A 25 7.74 11.84 -0.44
N VAL A 26 7.77 11.64 0.88
CA VAL A 26 7.70 10.32 1.51
C VAL A 26 6.34 9.68 1.24
N TYR A 27 5.25 10.37 1.59
CA TYR A 27 3.90 9.84 1.39
C TYR A 27 3.57 9.64 -0.09
N ARG A 28 4.04 10.50 -0.99
CA ARG A 28 3.87 10.30 -2.43
C ARG A 28 4.54 9.02 -2.94
N ARG A 29 5.74 8.70 -2.42
CA ARG A 29 6.45 7.46 -2.79
C ARG A 29 5.75 6.23 -2.22
N MET A 30 5.30 6.29 -0.98
CA MET A 30 4.48 5.23 -0.36
C MET A 30 3.20 5.00 -1.17
N ASN A 31 2.45 6.07 -1.50
CA ASN A 31 1.20 5.93 -2.24
C ASN A 31 1.40 5.27 -3.61
N LYS A 32 2.46 5.64 -4.34
CA LYS A 32 2.79 4.99 -5.62
C LYS A 32 3.08 3.50 -5.48
N GLU A 33 3.68 3.07 -4.37
CA GLU A 33 3.96 1.66 -4.13
C GLU A 33 2.69 0.92 -3.67
N ALA A 34 1.87 1.54 -2.82
CA ALA A 34 0.57 1.01 -2.41
C ALA A 34 -0.36 0.79 -3.61
N GLU A 35 -0.43 1.75 -4.53
CA GLU A 35 -1.20 1.63 -5.77
C GLU A 35 -0.73 0.46 -6.63
N LYS A 36 0.58 0.24 -6.76
CA LYS A 36 1.12 -0.89 -7.53
C LYS A 36 0.74 -2.23 -6.91
N LEU A 37 0.84 -2.36 -5.59
CA LEU A 37 0.48 -3.59 -4.89
C LEU A 37 -1.03 -3.84 -4.97
N ALA A 38 -1.83 -2.82 -4.69
CA ALA A 38 -3.28 -2.89 -4.79
C ALA A 38 -3.72 -3.26 -6.21
N ASN A 39 -3.09 -2.72 -7.27
CA ASN A 39 -3.41 -3.09 -8.65
C ASN A 39 -3.10 -4.57 -8.97
N LYS A 40 -2.00 -5.12 -8.45
CA LYS A 40 -1.68 -6.54 -8.64
C LYS A 40 -2.69 -7.46 -7.93
N GLU A 41 -3.06 -7.12 -6.70
CA GLU A 41 -4.08 -7.84 -5.93
C GLU A 41 -5.45 -7.71 -6.59
N PHE A 42 -5.74 -6.53 -7.13
CA PHE A 42 -6.96 -6.24 -7.85
C PHE A 42 -7.10 -7.04 -9.15
N ASP A 43 -6.03 -7.17 -9.95
CA ASP A 43 -6.06 -7.99 -11.16
C ASP A 43 -6.32 -9.47 -10.84
N LEU A 44 -5.78 -9.97 -9.72
CA LEU A 44 -6.07 -11.31 -9.23
C LEU A 44 -7.52 -11.44 -8.76
N PHE A 45 -8.00 -10.45 -8.01
CA PHE A 45 -9.39 -10.39 -7.54
C PHE A 45 -10.39 -10.37 -8.70
N LEU A 46 -10.15 -9.54 -9.72
CA LEU A 46 -10.98 -9.49 -10.92
C LEU A 46 -11.03 -10.84 -11.65
N ARG A 47 -9.90 -11.54 -11.75
CA ARG A 47 -9.86 -12.89 -12.37
C ARG A 47 -10.66 -13.90 -11.56
N GLN A 48 -10.64 -13.83 -10.23
CA GLN A 48 -11.41 -14.73 -9.37
C GLN A 48 -12.91 -14.40 -9.43
N GLU A 49 -13.29 -13.12 -9.32
CA GLU A 49 -14.69 -12.68 -9.36
C GLU A 49 -15.32 -12.84 -10.74
N ALA A 50 -14.59 -12.61 -11.83
CA ALA A 50 -15.09 -12.80 -13.20
C ALA A 50 -15.53 -14.27 -13.44
N ILE A 51 -14.94 -15.23 -12.73
CA ILE A 51 -15.34 -16.64 -12.77
C ILE A 51 -16.64 -16.87 -11.97
N ILE A 52 -16.91 -16.06 -10.95
CA ILE A 52 -18.02 -16.23 -10.00
C ILE A 52 -19.28 -15.46 -10.43
N LYS A 53 -19.16 -14.44 -11.29
CA LYS A 53 -20.24 -13.51 -11.66
C LYS A 53 -21.22 -14.01 -12.74
N ARG A 54 -21.93 -15.09 -12.48
CA ARG A 54 -23.27 -15.28 -13.05
C ARG A 54 -24.33 -14.67 -12.12
N GLY A 55 -24.74 -13.43 -12.36
CA GLY A 55 -26.04 -12.92 -11.87
C GLY A 55 -26.08 -11.69 -10.95
N SER A 56 -25.00 -10.91 -10.75
CA SER A 56 -25.08 -9.62 -10.03
C SER A 56 -25.10 -8.41 -10.96
N ASP A 57 -25.84 -7.37 -10.59
CA ASP A 57 -25.93 -6.10 -11.35
C ASP A 57 -24.55 -5.43 -11.48
N VAL A 58 -24.31 -4.85 -12.66
CA VAL A 58 -23.05 -4.24 -13.08
C VAL A 58 -22.66 -3.09 -12.16
N LYS A 59 -23.63 -2.28 -11.72
CA LYS A 59 -23.37 -1.14 -10.83
C LYS A 59 -22.83 -1.58 -9.48
N THR A 60 -23.51 -2.51 -8.82
CA THR A 60 -23.09 -3.05 -7.52
C THR A 60 -21.72 -3.73 -7.61
N TRP A 61 -21.42 -4.38 -8.75
CA TRP A 61 -20.11 -4.95 -8.98
C TRP A 61 -19.00 -3.91 -9.07
N PHE A 62 -19.21 -2.85 -9.85
CA PHE A 62 -18.24 -1.75 -9.98
C PHE A 62 -17.97 -1.08 -8.63
N GLU A 63 -19.01 -0.84 -7.83
CA GLU A 63 -18.87 -0.26 -6.48
C GLU A 63 -18.02 -1.16 -5.57
N LEU A 64 -18.27 -2.48 -5.58
CA LEU A 64 -17.53 -3.46 -4.78
C LEU A 64 -16.05 -3.53 -5.18
N ILE A 65 -15.78 -3.52 -6.48
CA ILE A 65 -14.44 -3.51 -7.06
C ILE A 65 -13.65 -2.26 -6.70
N MET A 66 -14.27 -1.09 -6.88
CA MET A 66 -13.63 0.18 -6.54
C MET A 66 -13.35 0.29 -5.05
N LYS A 67 -14.28 -0.20 -4.21
CA LYS A 67 -14.09 -0.29 -2.77
C LYS A 67 -12.93 -1.21 -2.41
N TYR A 68 -12.88 -2.43 -2.95
CA TYR A 68 -11.78 -3.37 -2.71
C TYR A 68 -10.42 -2.73 -3.03
N ARG A 69 -10.30 -2.11 -4.21
CA ARG A 69 -9.05 -1.47 -4.62
C ARG A 69 -8.61 -0.37 -3.64
N LYS A 70 -9.55 0.46 -3.20
CA LYS A 70 -9.28 1.52 -2.22
C LYS A 70 -8.85 0.93 -0.87
N ASP A 71 -9.58 -0.05 -0.36
CA ASP A 71 -9.28 -0.71 0.91
C ASP A 71 -7.87 -1.34 0.91
N ARG A 72 -7.42 -1.87 -0.23
CA ARG A 72 -6.05 -2.39 -0.39
C ARG A 72 -4.99 -1.28 -0.39
N ILE A 73 -5.24 -0.14 -1.04
CA ILE A 73 -4.32 1.00 -1.00
C ILE A 73 -4.15 1.49 0.44
N ASP A 74 -5.26 1.69 1.15
CA ASP A 74 -5.27 2.17 2.53
C ASP A 74 -4.51 1.20 3.45
N PHE A 75 -4.74 -0.11 3.29
CA PHE A 75 -4.00 -1.15 4.01
C PHE A 75 -2.49 -1.07 3.79
N HIS A 76 -2.02 -0.99 2.53
CA HIS A 76 -0.59 -0.93 2.22
C HIS A 76 0.06 0.36 2.74
N MET A 77 -0.68 1.47 2.70
CA MET A 77 -0.23 2.75 3.25
C MET A 77 -0.02 2.68 4.77
N ASP A 78 -0.97 2.07 5.50
CA ASP A 78 -0.87 1.90 6.95
C ASP A 78 0.29 0.99 7.34
N GLU A 79 0.51 -0.10 6.61
CA GLU A 79 1.65 -0.99 6.86
C GLU A 79 2.99 -0.29 6.60
N MET A 80 3.13 0.43 5.48
CA MET A 80 4.34 1.22 5.22
C MET A 80 4.54 2.33 6.26
N LYS A 81 3.48 2.93 6.79
CA LYS A 81 3.57 3.93 7.86
C LYS A 81 4.13 3.32 9.14
N LYS A 82 3.62 2.16 9.58
CA LYS A 82 4.15 1.44 10.75
C LYS A 82 5.64 1.12 10.59
N LEU A 83 6.03 0.65 9.41
CA LEU A 83 7.42 0.34 9.08
C LEU A 83 8.33 1.56 9.08
N LEU A 84 7.84 2.69 8.55
CA LEU A 84 8.56 3.96 8.59
C LEU A 84 8.78 4.42 10.05
N GLU A 85 7.74 4.34 10.89
CA GLU A 85 7.83 4.70 12.31
C GLU A 85 8.82 3.83 13.09
N MET A 86 8.80 2.51 12.85
CA MET A 86 9.78 1.58 13.41
C MET A 86 11.21 1.94 12.99
N SER A 87 11.40 2.24 11.69
CA SER A 87 12.70 2.62 11.14
C SER A 87 13.22 3.95 11.70
N LEU A 88 12.34 4.91 11.94
CA LEU A 88 12.66 6.18 12.59
C LEU A 88 13.08 5.96 14.05
N LYS A 89 12.33 5.15 14.81
CA LYS A 89 12.63 4.81 16.21
C LYS A 89 13.96 4.06 16.36
N SER A 90 14.27 3.12 15.46
CA SER A 90 15.54 2.39 15.49
C SER A 90 16.73 3.35 15.35
N LYS A 91 16.68 4.29 14.40
CA LYS A 91 17.75 5.29 14.21
C LYS A 91 17.93 6.26 15.37
N LEU A 92 16.88 6.50 16.17
CA LEU A 92 16.97 7.35 17.35
C LEU A 92 17.67 6.65 18.52
N LYS A 93 17.68 5.30 18.56
CA LYS A 93 18.37 4.52 19.61
C LYS A 93 19.86 4.32 19.32
N GLU A 94 20.29 4.53 18.08
CA GLU A 94 21.69 4.43 17.65
C GLU A 94 22.47 5.76 17.79
N LYS A 95 21.81 6.82 18.28
CA LYS A 95 22.40 8.14 18.56
C LYS A 95 22.49 8.35 20.06
#